data_AF-A0A1G1P1A0-F1
#
_entry.id   AF-A0A1G1P1A0-F1
#
_cell.length_a   1.000
_cell.length_b   1.000
_cell.length_c   1.000
_cell.angle_alpha   90.00
_cell.angle_beta   90.00
_cell.angle_gamma   90.00
#
_symmetry.space_group_name_H-M   'P 1'
#
loop_
_entity.id
_entity.type
_entity.pdbx_description
1 polymer ?
#
loop_
_entity_poly.entity_id
_entity_poly.type
_entity_poly.pdbx_seq_one_letter_code
_entity_poly.pdbx_strand_id
1 'polypeptide(L)'
;MLAVPFSLVGAIWFLWLLNYNVSIAVWVGMIALMGLDAETGVFMLLFLDLAYYDAVRRGKMKTYEDLKEAIIHGAVKRIRPKMMTVMAMFMGLIPIMYSMGTGADMMKRIAAPMIGGIFTSFILELLVYPPIYSIWKWRYEMKHGTVDVGKLPIPE
;
A
#
# COMPACT_ATOMS: atom_id res chain seq x y z
N MET A 1 0.29 -7.53 5.15
CA MET A 1 -0.87 -8.10 5.86
C MET A 1 -1.71 -7.02 6.56
N LEU A 2 -1.12 -5.97 7.13
CA LEU A 2 -1.89 -4.87 7.74
C LEU A 2 -2.67 -3.98 6.74
N ALA A 3 -2.31 -3.99 5.46
CA ALA A 3 -3.00 -3.28 4.39
C ALA A 3 -4.48 -3.70 4.22
N VAL A 4 -4.71 -5.02 4.23
CA VAL A 4 -6.00 -5.62 3.82
C VAL A 4 -7.20 -5.14 4.67
N PRO A 5 -7.10 -5.06 6.02
CA PRO A 5 -8.18 -4.48 6.82
C PRO A 5 -8.48 -3.00 6.48
N PHE A 6 -7.48 -2.22 6.07
CA PHE A 6 -7.65 -0.80 5.78
C PHE A 6 -8.40 -0.55 4.47
N SER A 7 -8.15 -1.35 3.43
CA SER A 7 -8.96 -1.29 2.20
C SER A 7 -10.39 -1.78 2.41
N LEU A 8 -10.60 -2.84 3.20
CA LEU A 8 -11.94 -3.35 3.47
C LEU A 8 -12.85 -2.30 4.12
N VAL A 9 -12.31 -1.51 5.06
CA VAL A 9 -13.04 -0.39 5.69
C VAL A 9 -13.44 0.64 4.63
N GLY A 10 -12.51 1.04 3.76
CA GLY A 10 -12.78 1.98 2.67
C GLY A 10 -13.82 1.47 1.67
N ALA A 11 -13.76 0.18 1.35
CA ALA A 11 -14.70 -0.45 0.44
C ALA A 11 -16.12 -0.49 1.00
N ILE A 12 -16.29 -0.87 2.27
CA ILE A 12 -17.59 -0.85 2.96
C ILE A 12 -18.14 0.57 3.01
N TRP A 13 -17.29 1.55 3.36
CA TRP A 13 -17.70 2.94 3.45
C TRP A 13 -18.19 3.50 2.10
N PHE A 14 -17.51 3.17 1.01
CA PHE A 14 -17.88 3.63 -0.33
C PHE A 14 -19.14 2.94 -0.86
N LEU A 15 -19.33 1.65 -0.57
CA LEU A 15 -20.58 0.94 -0.87
C LEU A 15 -21.78 1.55 -0.15
N TRP A 16 -21.59 1.93 1.11
CA TRP A 16 -22.62 2.60 1.90
C TRP A 16 -22.97 3.97 1.30
N LEU A 17 -21.97 4.75 0.87
CA LEU A 17 -22.17 6.04 0.21
C LEU A 17 -22.95 5.91 -1.11
N LEU A 18 -22.69 4.86 -1.89
CA LEU A 18 -23.39 4.57 -3.15
C LEU A 18 -24.73 3.84 -2.95
N ASN A 19 -25.09 3.51 -1.71
CA ASN A 19 -26.29 2.76 -1.34
C ASN A 19 -26.41 1.41 -2.10
N TYR A 20 -25.27 0.73 -2.27
CA TYR A 20 -25.21 -0.58 -2.94
C TYR A 20 -25.39 -1.71 -1.94
N ASN A 21 -26.28 -2.65 -2.27
CA ASN A 21 -26.46 -3.87 -1.49
C ASN A 21 -25.27 -4.81 -1.66
N VAL A 22 -24.90 -5.51 -0.57
CA VAL A 22 -23.93 -6.59 -0.61
C VAL A 22 -24.48 -7.71 -1.50
N SER A 23 -23.72 -8.05 -2.54
CA SER A 23 -24.07 -9.07 -3.52
C SER A 23 -22.82 -9.85 -3.91
N ILE A 24 -22.99 -10.95 -4.67
CA ILE A 24 -21.85 -11.76 -5.15
C ILE A 24 -20.87 -10.90 -5.95
N ALA A 25 -21.37 -9.98 -6.78
CA ALA A 25 -20.57 -9.02 -7.52
C ALA A 25 -19.68 -8.15 -6.60
N VAL A 26 -20.25 -7.66 -5.49
CA VAL A 26 -19.50 -6.89 -4.48
C VAL A 26 -18.41 -7.75 -3.85
N TRP A 27 -18.71 -8.99 -3.47
CA TRP A 27 -17.72 -9.91 -2.91
C TRP A 27 -16.55 -10.20 -3.86
N VAL A 28 -16.83 -10.37 -5.16
CA VAL A 28 -15.78 -10.51 -6.18
C VAL A 28 -14.87 -9.27 -6.20
N GLY A 29 -15.46 -8.08 -6.17
CA GLY A 29 -14.70 -6.82 -6.08
C GLY A 29 -13.87 -6.70 -4.81
N MET A 30 -14.40 -7.15 -3.67
CA MET A 30 -13.69 -7.18 -2.38
C MET A 30 -12.50 -8.14 -2.42
N ILE A 31 -12.64 -9.33 -3.01
CA ILE A 31 -11.53 -10.29 -3.16
C ILE A 31 -10.43 -9.71 -4.06
N ALA A 32 -10.80 -9.10 -5.18
CA ALA A 32 -9.86 -8.44 -6.07
C ALA A 32 -9.08 -7.34 -5.35
N LEU A 33 -9.79 -6.50 -4.58
CA LEU A 33 -9.20 -5.45 -3.76
C LEU A 33 -8.19 -6.01 -2.74
N MET A 34 -8.53 -7.09 -2.01
CA MET A 34 -7.62 -7.68 -1.03
C MET A 34 -6.31 -8.17 -1.67
N GLY A 35 -6.36 -8.71 -2.88
CA GLY A 35 -5.18 -9.12 -3.62
C GLY A 35 -4.27 -7.94 -4.00
N LEU A 36 -4.87 -6.86 -4.52
CA LEU A 36 -4.17 -5.63 -4.86
C LEU A 36 -3.53 -4.96 -3.63
N ASP A 37 -4.21 -4.98 -2.50
CA ASP A 37 -3.71 -4.46 -1.23
C ASP A 37 -2.55 -5.31 -0.66
N ALA A 38 -2.64 -6.62 -0.81
CA ALA A 38 -1.54 -7.50 -0.42
C ALA A 38 -0.28 -7.22 -1.25
N GLU A 39 -0.42 -7.05 -2.57
CA GLU A 39 0.66 -6.68 -3.47
C GLU A 39 1.30 -5.35 -3.08
N THR A 40 0.50 -4.28 -2.98
CA THR A 40 0.99 -2.93 -2.64
C THR A 40 1.64 -2.87 -1.27
N GLY A 41 1.10 -3.58 -0.27
CA GLY A 41 1.70 -3.71 1.05
C GLY A 41 3.06 -4.41 1.05
N VAL A 42 3.26 -5.44 0.22
CA VAL A 42 4.55 -6.13 0.06
C VAL A 42 5.56 -5.24 -0.65
N PHE A 43 5.16 -4.56 -1.73
CA PHE A 43 5.99 -3.57 -2.40
C PHE A 43 6.47 -2.49 -1.44
N MET A 44 5.60 -2.03 -0.55
CA MET A 44 5.99 -1.03 0.46
C MET A 44 7.06 -1.55 1.40
N LEU A 45 7.01 -2.80 1.86
CA LEU A 45 8.07 -3.36 2.70
C LEU A 45 9.38 -3.52 1.93
N LEU A 46 9.32 -4.09 0.72
CA LEU A 46 10.50 -4.31 -0.14
C LEU A 46 11.29 -3.03 -0.36
N PHE A 47 10.60 -1.94 -0.71
CA PHE A 47 11.28 -0.66 -0.88
C PHE A 47 11.84 -0.13 0.45
N LEU A 48 11.20 -0.40 1.62
CA LEU A 48 11.64 0.12 2.93
C LEU A 48 12.98 -0.55 3.25
N ASP A 49 13.07 -1.85 2.96
CA ASP A 49 14.31 -2.61 3.04
C ASP A 49 15.36 -2.08 2.06
N LEU A 50 15.02 -1.76 0.81
CA LEU A 50 15.96 -1.16 -0.14
C LEU A 50 16.53 0.18 0.35
N ALA A 51 15.67 1.07 0.86
CA ALA A 51 16.08 2.36 1.40
C ALA A 51 16.96 2.20 2.65
N TYR A 52 16.60 1.24 3.51
CA TYR A 52 17.39 0.85 4.66
C TYR A 52 18.77 0.31 4.23
N TYR A 53 18.84 -0.64 3.31
CA TYR A 53 20.11 -1.23 2.84
C TYR A 53 21.02 -0.21 2.15
N ASP A 54 20.47 0.70 1.33
CA ASP A 54 21.26 1.79 0.72
C ASP A 54 21.88 2.70 1.81
N ALA A 55 21.13 3.02 2.87
CA ALA A 55 21.63 3.83 3.98
C ALA A 55 22.66 3.09 4.87
N VAL A 56 22.49 1.77 5.09
CA VAL A 56 23.49 0.93 5.78
C VAL A 56 24.78 0.87 4.98
N ARG A 57 24.71 0.59 3.66
CA ARG A 57 25.88 0.48 2.78
C ARG A 57 26.68 1.79 2.70
N ARG A 58 25.99 2.94 2.79
CA ARG A 58 26.64 4.26 2.83
C ARG A 58 27.27 4.60 4.19
N GLY A 59 27.21 3.70 5.18
CA GLY A 59 27.77 3.91 6.53
C GLY A 59 27.10 5.03 7.31
N LYS A 60 25.90 5.45 6.88
CA LYS A 60 25.16 6.59 7.45
C LYS A 60 24.21 6.18 8.58
N MET A 61 24.13 4.91 8.97
CA MET A 61 23.25 4.50 10.08
C MET A 61 23.98 4.49 11.42
N LYS A 62 24.11 5.65 12.04
CA LYS A 62 24.74 5.76 13.37
C LYS A 62 23.76 6.25 14.43
N THR A 63 22.73 6.99 14.05
CA THR A 63 21.80 7.62 14.99
C THR A 63 20.34 7.45 14.56
N TYR A 64 19.40 7.58 15.50
CA TYR A 64 17.95 7.50 15.22
C TYR A 64 17.48 8.51 14.17
N GLU A 65 18.12 9.69 14.13
CA GLU A 65 17.85 10.72 13.12
C GLU A 65 18.23 10.27 11.72
N ASP A 66 19.36 9.57 11.55
CA ASP A 66 19.77 9.03 10.25
C ASP A 66 18.78 7.96 9.74
N LEU A 67 18.26 7.13 10.64
CA LEU A 67 17.23 6.14 10.32
C LEU A 67 15.94 6.83 9.85
N LYS A 68 15.53 7.90 10.54
CA LYS A 68 14.35 8.68 10.18
C LYS A 68 14.54 9.36 8.82
N GLU A 69 15.70 9.95 8.56
CA GLU A 69 16.01 10.59 7.28
C GLU A 69 16.04 9.58 6.12
N ALA A 70 16.66 8.41 6.32
CA ALA A 70 16.67 7.33 5.33
C ALA A 70 15.25 6.80 5.02
N ILE A 71 14.41 6.64 6.04
CA ILE A 71 13.02 6.20 5.88
C ILE A 71 12.20 7.26 5.16
N ILE A 72 12.35 8.55 5.49
CA ILE A 72 11.64 9.64 4.81
C ILE A 72 12.08 9.70 3.34
N HIS A 73 13.38 9.65 3.07
CA HIS A 73 13.90 9.66 1.69
C HIS A 73 13.41 8.45 0.89
N GLY A 74 13.38 7.27 1.53
CA GLY A 74 12.81 6.05 0.99
C GLY A 74 11.31 6.14 0.73
N ALA A 75 10.54 6.74 1.63
CA ALA A 75 9.11 6.93 1.51
C ALA A 75 8.74 7.91 0.39
N VAL A 76 9.47 9.03 0.25
CA VAL A 76 9.23 10.02 -0.80
C VAL A 76 9.49 9.44 -2.20
N LYS A 77 10.56 8.66 -2.39
CA LYS A 77 10.85 7.99 -3.67
C LYS A 77 9.74 7.03 -4.13
N ARG A 78 8.89 6.56 -3.21
CA ARG A 78 7.79 5.62 -3.49
C ARG A 78 6.47 6.24 -3.86
N ILE A 79 6.26 7.50 -3.52
CA ILE A 79 5.00 8.17 -3.83
C ILE A 79 4.74 8.09 -5.34
N ARG A 80 5.78 8.18 -6.17
CA ARG A 80 5.66 8.05 -7.64
C ARG A 80 5.16 6.67 -8.09
N PRO A 81 5.84 5.54 -7.80
CA PRO A 81 5.33 4.21 -8.14
C PRO A 81 3.93 3.92 -7.58
N LYS A 82 3.69 4.29 -6.31
CA LYS A 82 2.40 4.00 -5.67
C LYS A 82 1.26 4.81 -6.30
N MET A 83 1.51 6.09 -6.57
CA MET A 83 0.56 6.94 -7.30
C MET A 83 0.30 6.43 -8.71
N MET A 84 1.32 5.90 -9.41
CA MET A 84 1.13 5.34 -10.76
C MET A 84 0.08 4.22 -10.75
N THR A 85 0.20 3.26 -9.84
CA THR A 85 -0.75 2.14 -9.74
C THR A 85 -2.15 2.62 -9.37
N VAL A 86 -2.27 3.50 -8.37
CA VAL A 86 -3.57 4.03 -7.93
C VAL A 86 -4.25 4.84 -9.03
N MET A 87 -3.50 5.68 -9.75
CA MET A 87 -4.03 6.44 -10.89
C MET A 87 -4.45 5.52 -12.04
N ALA A 88 -3.66 4.48 -12.36
CA ALA A 88 -4.03 3.49 -13.37
C ALA A 88 -5.33 2.77 -13.02
N MET A 89 -5.51 2.38 -11.76
CA MET A 89 -6.75 1.76 -11.28
C MET A 89 -7.92 2.72 -11.37
N PHE A 90 -7.78 3.98 -10.95
CA PHE A 90 -8.86 4.95 -11.09
C PHE A 90 -9.22 5.21 -12.55
N MET A 91 -8.23 5.33 -13.45
CA MET A 91 -8.50 5.48 -14.88
C MET A 91 -9.23 4.28 -15.48
N GLY A 92 -8.98 3.05 -14.99
CA GLY A 92 -9.70 1.86 -15.42
C GLY A 92 -11.10 1.70 -14.80
N LEU A 93 -11.27 2.09 -13.54
CA LEU A 93 -12.50 1.83 -12.77
C LEU A 93 -13.52 2.97 -12.85
N ILE A 94 -13.09 4.23 -12.95
CA ILE A 94 -13.99 5.39 -13.04
C ILE A 94 -14.95 5.28 -14.24
N PRO A 95 -14.50 4.93 -15.46
CA PRO A 95 -15.41 4.80 -16.61
C PRO A 95 -16.49 3.73 -16.41
N ILE A 96 -16.18 2.66 -15.69
CA ILE A 96 -17.12 1.58 -15.37
C ILE A 96 -18.29 2.12 -14.53
N MET A 97 -18.01 3.06 -13.62
CA MET A 97 -19.04 3.68 -12.77
C MET A 97 -20.06 4.50 -13.58
N TYR A 98 -19.67 5.06 -14.72
CA TYR A 98 -20.53 5.86 -15.59
C TYR A 98 -21.20 5.07 -16.73
N SER A 99 -20.89 3.78 -16.89
CA SER A 99 -21.48 2.96 -17.95
C SER A 99 -22.99 2.78 -17.76
N MET A 100 -23.78 2.83 -18.84
CA MET A 100 -25.24 2.62 -18.82
C MET A 100 -25.70 1.47 -19.74
N GLY A 101 -24.78 0.64 -20.22
CA GLY A 101 -25.09 -0.51 -21.07
C GLY A 101 -25.60 -1.73 -20.30
N THR A 102 -26.00 -2.77 -21.05
CA THR A 102 -26.38 -4.07 -20.49
C THR A 102 -25.25 -4.65 -19.62
N GLY A 103 -25.58 -5.07 -18.39
CA GLY A 103 -24.60 -5.59 -17.43
C GLY A 103 -23.80 -4.51 -16.67
N ALA A 104 -24.04 -3.22 -16.93
CA ALA A 104 -23.37 -2.13 -16.22
C ALA A 104 -23.63 -2.17 -14.70
N ASP A 105 -24.85 -2.50 -14.27
CA ASP A 105 -25.18 -2.60 -12.84
C ASP A 105 -24.35 -3.65 -12.11
N MET A 106 -24.04 -4.76 -12.77
CA MET A 106 -23.16 -5.79 -12.21
C MET A 106 -21.73 -5.27 -12.11
N MET A 107 -21.22 -4.66 -13.19
CA MET A 107 -19.85 -4.15 -13.25
C MET A 107 -19.59 -3.02 -12.24
N LYS A 108 -20.56 -2.12 -12.04
CA LYS A 108 -20.50 -1.05 -11.01
C LYS A 108 -20.37 -1.62 -9.60
N ARG A 109 -21.08 -2.72 -9.31
CA ARG A 109 -21.02 -3.38 -8.00
C ARG A 109 -19.69 -4.09 -7.76
N ILE A 110 -19.01 -4.54 -8.82
CA ILE A 110 -17.64 -5.07 -8.73
C ILE A 110 -16.62 -3.93 -8.53
N ALA A 111 -16.75 -2.83 -9.28
CA ALA A 111 -15.79 -1.73 -9.28
C ALA A 111 -15.87 -0.82 -8.04
N ALA A 112 -17.08 -0.59 -7.51
CA ALA A 112 -17.30 0.28 -6.35
C ALA A 112 -16.41 -0.04 -5.13
N PRO A 113 -16.39 -1.28 -4.59
CA PRO A 113 -15.54 -1.59 -3.43
C PRO A 113 -14.06 -1.36 -3.71
N MET A 114 -13.59 -1.64 -4.95
CA MET A 114 -12.20 -1.41 -5.33
C MET A 114 -11.82 0.06 -5.26
N ILE A 115 -12.63 0.97 -5.81
CA ILE A 115 -12.39 2.42 -5.80
C ILE A 115 -12.27 2.93 -4.35
N GLY A 116 -13.24 2.59 -3.51
CA GLY A 116 -13.26 3.03 -2.10
C GLY A 116 -12.11 2.45 -1.28
N GLY A 117 -11.81 1.17 -1.48
CA GLY A 117 -10.77 0.47 -0.77
C GLY A 117 -9.37 0.94 -1.13
N ILE A 118 -9.07 1.08 -2.42
CA ILE A 118 -7.78 1.59 -2.91
C ILE A 118 -7.53 3.01 -2.38
N PHE A 119 -8.55 3.89 -2.42
CA PHE A 119 -8.40 5.25 -1.94
C PHE A 119 -8.02 5.30 -0.45
N THR A 120 -8.77 4.56 0.36
CA THR A 120 -8.58 4.55 1.81
C THR A 120 -7.27 3.86 2.18
N SER A 121 -6.99 2.69 1.58
CA SER A 121 -5.76 1.95 1.82
C SER A 121 -4.53 2.73 1.41
N PHE A 122 -4.54 3.41 0.25
CA PHE A 122 -3.43 4.22 -0.20
C PHE A 122 -3.01 5.27 0.84
N ILE A 123 -3.99 6.00 1.40
CA ILE A 123 -3.77 7.03 2.42
C ILE A 123 -3.28 6.38 3.71
N LEU A 124 -3.98 5.34 4.20
CA LEU A 124 -3.67 4.71 5.48
C LEU A 124 -2.30 4.03 5.44
N GLU A 125 -1.96 3.33 4.37
CA GLU A 125 -0.65 2.69 4.24
C GLU A 125 0.50 3.71 4.21
N LEU A 126 0.36 4.82 3.48
CA LEU A 126 1.38 5.88 3.48
C LEU A 126 1.56 6.50 4.88
N LEU A 127 0.49 6.58 5.66
CA LEU A 127 0.51 7.17 6.99
C LEU A 127 0.99 6.18 8.07
N VAL A 128 0.61 4.90 7.96
CA VAL A 128 0.78 3.88 9.01
C VAL A 128 2.06 3.06 8.85
N TYR A 129 2.47 2.73 7.63
CA TYR A 129 3.63 1.84 7.42
C TYR A 129 4.98 2.49 7.78
N PRO A 130 5.29 3.75 7.43
CA PRO A 130 6.59 4.35 7.77
C PRO A 130 6.83 4.45 9.28
N PRO A 131 5.86 4.88 10.12
CA PRO A 131 6.01 4.88 11.57
C PRO A 131 6.23 3.47 12.12
N ILE A 132 5.42 2.48 11.71
CA ILE A 132 5.55 1.09 12.20
C ILE A 132 6.93 0.52 11.86
N TYR A 133 7.40 0.73 10.63
CA TYR A 133 8.71 0.24 10.20
C TYR A 133 9.85 0.91 10.96
N SER A 134 9.78 2.23 11.20
CA SER A 134 10.80 2.95 11.96
C SER A 134 10.92 2.44 13.40
N ILE A 135 9.80 2.16 14.06
CA ILE A 135 9.76 1.58 15.41
C ILE A 135 10.34 0.17 15.40
N TRP A 136 9.95 -0.65 14.43
CA TRP A 136 10.40 -2.04 14.33
C TRP A 136 11.92 -2.14 14.09
N LYS A 137 12.46 -1.41 13.10
CA LYS A 137 13.90 -1.38 12.80
C LYS A 137 14.72 -0.81 13.95
N TRP A 138 14.24 0.24 14.61
CA TRP A 138 14.92 0.81 15.78
C TRP A 138 15.03 -0.22 16.92
N ARG A 139 13.94 -0.94 17.20
CA ARG A 139 13.86 -1.86 18.35
C ARG A 139 14.59 -3.18 18.11
N TYR A 140 14.54 -3.72 16.89
CA TYR A 140 15.09 -5.05 16.59
C TYR A 140 16.48 -5.03 15.98
N GLU A 141 16.80 -4.13 15.05
CA GLU A 141 18.07 -4.17 14.31
C GLU A 141 19.10 -3.17 14.84
N MET A 142 18.69 -1.92 15.08
CA MET A 142 19.63 -0.87 15.48
C MET A 142 20.11 -1.05 16.94
N LYS A 143 19.26 -1.61 17.82
CA LYS A 143 19.63 -1.91 19.21
C LYS A 143 20.47 -3.17 19.39
N HIS A 144 20.44 -4.12 18.45
CA HIS A 144 21.14 -5.41 18.57
C HIS A 144 22.40 -5.49 17.70
N GLY A 145 22.69 -4.49 16.87
CA GLY A 145 23.93 -4.44 16.07
C GLY A 145 24.08 -5.60 15.08
N THR A 146 22.98 -6.25 14.70
CA THR A 146 22.93 -7.52 13.95
C THR A 146 22.93 -7.35 12.42
N VAL A 147 23.18 -6.15 11.91
CA VAL A 147 23.06 -5.88 10.48
C VAL A 147 24.33 -6.32 9.77
N ASP A 148 24.34 -7.58 9.33
CA ASP A 148 25.40 -8.15 8.51
C ASP A 148 25.27 -7.63 7.06
N VAL A 149 26.10 -6.64 6.73
CA VAL A 149 26.09 -5.94 5.42
C VAL A 149 26.34 -6.92 4.26
N GLY A 150 27.01 -8.05 4.51
CA GLY A 150 27.32 -9.07 3.51
C GLY A 150 26.14 -9.94 3.07
N LYS A 151 25.03 -9.95 3.82
CA LYS A 151 23.83 -10.74 3.51
C LYS A 151 22.70 -9.92 2.85
N LEU A 152 22.95 -8.64 2.58
CA LEU A 152 21.93 -7.76 2.04
C LEU A 152 21.67 -8.08 0.56
N PRO A 153 20.42 -8.40 0.17
CA PRO A 153 20.09 -8.67 -1.23
C PRO A 153 20.50 -7.48 -2.10
N ILE A 154 21.21 -7.78 -3.17
CA ILE A 154 21.71 -6.80 -4.14
C ILE A 154 20.52 -6.47 -5.04
N PRO A 155 20.07 -5.21 -5.11
CA PRO A 155 19.20 -4.82 -6.21
C PRO A 155 20.03 -4.90 -7.49
N GLU A 156 19.70 -5.85 -8.36
CA GLU A 156 20.12 -5.84 -9.77
C GLU A 156 19.43 -4.69 -10.52
#